data_AF-A0A966I866-F1
#
_entry.id   AF-A0A966I866-F1
#
_cell.length_a   1.000
_cell.length_b   1.000
_cell.length_c   1.000
_cell.angle_alpha   90.00
_cell.angle_beta   90.00
_cell.angle_gamma   90.00
#
_symmetry.space_group_name_H-M   'P 1'
#
loop_
_entity.id
_entity.type
_entity.pdbx_description
1 polymer ?
#
loop_
_entity_poly.entity_id
_entity_poly.type
_entity_poly.pdbx_seq_one_letter_code
_entity_poly.pdbx_strand_id
1 'polypeptide(L)'
;MFVTNASLETKLTAESSTKTINLSNGTEVAAGVYKYDAISNIEIAQGKTLVLSANDFEMIEAEISGSGNLKVTDITLDSDFEGIKSSGKIELFGEAGAKSLNALDEVVSNAIDASAITKISGSASDVKNVLDDQLSIITASDVVPITTGASADLAVLKFIEEKTTGFVDAIAHTSLTGSTSEALAILVTRQGTSGDKIDTASSALVTIDDAAGTNVQAADLASIGGATTGLVKLSNTLNATGSANAFTSALVSADTKVSANTINVSILHRHRTQALTI
;
A
#
# COMPACT_ATOMS: atom_id res chain seq x y z
N MET A 1 10.56 -34.49 -15.58
CA MET A 1 10.98 -33.22 -16.22
C MET A 1 12.22 -33.57 -17.02
N PHE A 2 12.18 -33.40 -18.35
CA PHE A 2 13.34 -33.68 -19.21
C PHE A 2 13.73 -32.38 -19.89
N VAL A 3 15.00 -32.02 -19.79
CA VAL A 3 15.64 -31.11 -20.74
C VAL A 3 17.00 -31.70 -21.12
N THR A 4 17.31 -31.66 -22.41
CA THR A 4 18.56 -32.15 -23.02
C THR A 4 19.32 -31.02 -23.71
N ASN A 5 20.53 -30.79 -23.19
CA ASN A 5 21.84 -30.58 -23.84
C ASN A 5 22.02 -29.46 -24.88
N ALA A 6 22.71 -28.40 -24.46
CA ALA A 6 24.09 -28.13 -24.88
C ALA A 6 24.76 -27.14 -23.90
N SER A 7 25.88 -27.55 -23.29
CA SER A 7 26.76 -26.78 -22.38
C SER A 7 26.43 -26.87 -20.87
N LEU A 8 27.19 -27.70 -20.14
CA LEU A 8 27.58 -27.61 -18.72
C LEU A 8 26.55 -27.22 -17.63
N GLU A 9 25.24 -27.27 -17.89
CA GLU A 9 24.22 -26.94 -16.89
C GLU A 9 23.98 -28.08 -15.87
N THR A 10 23.83 -27.70 -14.60
CA THR A 10 23.33 -28.57 -13.51
C THR A 10 21.94 -29.07 -13.88
N LYS A 11 21.80 -30.37 -14.14
CA LYS A 11 20.54 -30.98 -14.61
C LYS A 11 19.65 -31.30 -13.42
N LEU A 12 18.41 -30.80 -13.45
CA LEU A 12 17.36 -31.19 -12.50
C LEU A 12 16.67 -32.47 -13.01
N THR A 13 16.81 -33.55 -12.26
CA THR A 13 16.09 -34.82 -12.47
C THR A 13 15.09 -35.03 -11.34
N ALA A 14 13.80 -34.95 -11.64
CA ALA A 14 12.75 -35.26 -10.67
C ALA A 14 12.60 -36.79 -10.54
N GLU A 15 12.92 -37.34 -9.36
CA GLU A 15 12.74 -38.75 -9.06
C GLU A 15 11.33 -38.99 -8.51
N SER A 16 10.52 -39.72 -9.29
CA SER A 16 9.09 -39.90 -9.02
C SER A 16 8.79 -40.75 -7.77
N SER A 17 9.73 -41.62 -7.39
CA SER A 17 9.57 -42.51 -6.24
C SER A 17 9.79 -41.80 -4.90
N THR A 18 10.66 -40.78 -4.87
CA THR A 18 11.04 -40.03 -3.66
C THR A 18 10.43 -38.62 -3.61
N LYS A 19 9.88 -38.13 -4.73
CA LYS A 19 9.43 -36.74 -4.92
C LYS A 19 10.55 -35.71 -4.68
N THR A 20 11.82 -36.11 -4.85
CA THR A 20 12.99 -35.23 -4.71
C THR A 20 13.48 -34.75 -6.07
N ILE A 21 14.00 -33.52 -6.12
CA ILE A 21 14.72 -32.99 -7.27
C ILE A 21 16.19 -33.34 -7.08
N ASN A 22 16.71 -34.23 -7.91
CA ASN A 22 18.11 -34.63 -7.91
C ASN A 22 18.89 -33.74 -8.88
N LEU A 23 19.91 -33.08 -8.37
CA LEU A 23 20.80 -32.21 -9.13
C LEU A 23 22.00 -33.03 -9.61
N SER A 24 22.30 -32.98 -10.91
CA SER A 24 23.23 -33.95 -11.51
C SER A 24 24.71 -33.75 -11.21
N ASN A 25 25.13 -32.63 -10.61
CA ASN A 25 26.55 -32.26 -10.41
C ASN A 25 26.81 -31.65 -9.02
N GLY A 26 26.48 -32.36 -7.94
CA GLY A 26 26.88 -31.97 -6.58
C GLY A 26 28.24 -32.51 -6.21
N THR A 27 29.11 -31.67 -5.66
CA THR A 27 30.34 -32.15 -5.00
C THR A 27 30.00 -32.52 -3.56
N GLU A 28 30.14 -33.79 -3.18
CA GLU A 28 29.92 -34.22 -1.80
C GLU A 28 31.02 -33.60 -0.91
N VAL A 29 30.64 -32.68 -0.01
CA VAL A 29 31.54 -31.97 0.90
C VAL A 29 31.60 -32.59 2.30
N ALA A 30 30.61 -33.43 2.63
CA ALA A 30 30.55 -34.33 3.78
C ALA A 30 29.53 -35.43 3.50
N ALA A 31 29.51 -36.53 4.26
CA ALA A 31 28.58 -37.64 4.03
C ALA A 31 27.12 -37.15 3.94
N GLY A 32 26.53 -37.23 2.75
CA GLY A 32 25.17 -36.78 2.47
C GLY A 32 24.99 -35.26 2.29
N VAL A 33 26.06 -34.47 2.25
CA VAL A 33 26.04 -33.02 2.03
C VAL A 33 26.68 -32.71 0.69
N TYR A 34 25.89 -32.20 -0.25
CA TYR A 34 26.33 -31.89 -1.61
C TYR A 34 26.36 -30.38 -1.82
N LYS A 35 27.49 -29.85 -2.26
CA LYS A 35 27.65 -28.46 -2.69
C LYS A 35 27.47 -28.38 -4.19
N TYR A 36 26.49 -27.60 -4.64
CA TYR A 36 26.18 -27.38 -6.04
C TYR A 36 26.61 -25.96 -6.40
N ASP A 37 27.43 -25.82 -7.44
CA ASP A 37 27.79 -24.50 -7.95
C ASP A 37 26.58 -23.98 -8.76
N ALA A 38 25.78 -23.12 -8.08
CA ALA A 38 24.66 -22.30 -8.55
C ALA A 38 23.63 -22.98 -9.49
N ILE A 39 22.48 -23.37 -8.94
CA ILE A 39 21.28 -23.56 -9.78
C ILE A 39 20.88 -22.16 -10.25
N SER A 40 20.98 -21.89 -11.55
CA SER A 40 20.66 -20.57 -12.10
C SER A 40 19.22 -20.45 -12.62
N ASN A 41 18.54 -21.57 -12.90
CA ASN A 41 17.16 -21.58 -13.38
C ASN A 41 16.38 -22.81 -12.90
N ILE A 42 15.11 -22.61 -12.56
CA ILE A 42 14.12 -23.63 -12.27
C ILE A 42 12.93 -23.43 -13.21
N GLU A 43 12.80 -24.30 -14.20
CA GLU A 43 11.67 -24.29 -15.13
C GLU A 43 10.52 -25.16 -14.61
N ILE A 44 9.35 -24.56 -14.41
CA ILE A 44 8.12 -25.27 -14.02
C ILE A 44 7.36 -25.68 -15.28
N ALA A 45 7.29 -26.98 -15.54
CA ALA A 45 6.57 -27.52 -16.68
C ALA A 45 5.04 -27.29 -16.56
N GLN A 46 4.36 -27.14 -17.70
CA GLN A 46 2.91 -26.96 -17.76
C GLN A 46 2.15 -28.01 -16.94
N GLY A 47 1.15 -27.57 -16.18
CA GLY A 47 0.31 -28.43 -15.33
C GLY A 47 1.02 -28.99 -14.09
N LYS A 48 2.24 -28.54 -13.80
CA LYS A 48 2.93 -28.77 -12.52
C LYS A 48 2.84 -27.54 -11.64
N THR A 49 3.01 -27.76 -10.34
CA THR A 49 3.09 -26.69 -9.36
C THR A 49 4.38 -26.84 -8.58
N LEU A 50 5.17 -25.79 -8.49
CA LEU A 50 6.26 -25.67 -7.53
C LEU A 50 5.70 -24.97 -6.28
N VAL A 51 5.94 -25.55 -5.11
CA VAL A 51 5.57 -24.94 -3.82
C VAL A 51 6.85 -24.64 -3.07
N LEU A 52 7.03 -23.40 -2.67
CA LEU A 52 8.18 -22.92 -1.89
C LEU A 52 7.67 -22.13 -0.68
N SER A 53 8.40 -22.17 0.43
CA SER A 53 8.30 -21.10 1.42
C SER A 53 9.12 -19.88 0.96
N ALA A 54 8.86 -18.70 1.50
CA ALA A 54 9.67 -17.52 1.21
C ALA A 54 11.13 -17.70 1.62
N ASN A 55 11.37 -18.38 2.75
CA ASN A 55 12.73 -18.76 3.17
C ASN A 55 13.42 -19.67 2.12
N ASP A 56 12.70 -20.65 1.58
CA ASP A 56 13.25 -21.51 0.53
C ASP A 56 13.50 -20.71 -0.75
N PHE A 57 12.61 -19.78 -1.10
CA PHE A 57 12.78 -18.90 -2.26
C PHE A 57 14.02 -18.02 -2.11
N GLU A 58 14.23 -17.39 -0.96
CA GLU A 58 15.39 -16.53 -0.69
C GLU A 58 16.72 -17.32 -0.69
N MET A 59 16.70 -18.60 -0.30
CA MET A 59 17.87 -19.47 -0.40
C MET A 59 18.15 -19.95 -1.83
N ILE A 60 17.16 -19.91 -2.70
CA ILE A 60 17.26 -20.32 -4.11
C ILE A 60 17.56 -19.07 -4.94
N GLU A 61 18.85 -18.81 -5.20
CA GLU A 61 19.30 -17.76 -6.14
C GLU A 61 19.09 -18.14 -7.62
N ALA A 62 18.05 -18.92 -7.92
CA ALA A 62 17.71 -19.36 -9.26
C ALA A 62 16.55 -18.54 -9.83
N GLU A 63 16.60 -18.21 -11.11
CA GLU A 63 15.43 -17.71 -11.82
C GLU A 63 14.33 -18.78 -11.84
N ILE A 64 13.09 -18.45 -11.47
CA ILE A 64 11.96 -19.39 -11.58
C ILE A 64 11.15 -19.02 -12.83
N SER A 65 11.04 -19.94 -13.78
CA SER A 65 10.44 -19.69 -15.10
C SER A 65 9.53 -20.83 -15.53
N GLY A 66 8.94 -20.72 -16.73
CA GLY A 66 8.08 -21.76 -17.31
C GLY A 66 6.58 -21.48 -17.19
N SER A 67 5.77 -22.41 -17.67
CA SER A 67 4.30 -22.25 -17.79
C SER A 67 3.50 -23.02 -16.73
N GLY A 68 4.19 -23.67 -15.80
CA GLY A 68 3.57 -24.29 -14.62
C GLY A 68 3.33 -23.29 -13.50
N ASN A 69 2.57 -23.71 -12.49
CA ASN A 69 2.15 -22.85 -11.40
C ASN A 69 3.24 -22.71 -10.33
N LEU A 70 3.28 -21.56 -9.67
CA LEU A 70 4.12 -21.30 -8.51
C LEU A 70 3.23 -20.98 -7.31
N LYS A 71 3.52 -21.57 -6.17
CA LYS A 71 2.91 -21.23 -4.89
C LYS A 71 4.00 -20.87 -3.90
N VAL A 72 3.93 -19.68 -3.32
CA VAL A 72 4.88 -19.21 -2.31
C VAL A 72 4.15 -19.02 -0.98
N THR A 73 4.62 -19.69 0.06
CA THR A 73 4.06 -19.62 1.42
C THR A 73 4.98 -18.86 2.37
N ASP A 74 4.42 -18.46 3.53
CA ASP A 74 5.18 -17.85 4.62
C ASP A 74 5.93 -16.57 4.20
N ILE A 75 5.36 -15.83 3.24
CA ILE A 75 5.90 -14.56 2.77
C ILE A 75 5.86 -13.55 3.90
N THR A 76 6.93 -12.77 4.01
CA THR A 76 7.03 -11.65 4.94
C THR A 76 7.14 -10.33 4.19
N LEU A 77 7.03 -9.21 4.91
CA LEU A 77 7.16 -7.87 4.32
C LEU A 77 8.51 -7.63 3.63
N ASP A 78 9.55 -8.38 4.03
CA ASP A 78 10.91 -8.25 3.50
C ASP A 78 11.20 -9.20 2.33
N SER A 79 10.26 -10.10 2.00
CA SER A 79 10.45 -11.06 0.91
C SER A 79 10.49 -10.35 -0.45
N ASP A 80 11.50 -10.70 -1.22
CA ASP A 80 11.73 -10.18 -2.58
C ASP A 80 11.20 -11.19 -3.61
N PHE A 81 10.74 -10.71 -4.77
CA PHE A 81 10.26 -11.51 -5.88
C PHE A 81 11.04 -11.30 -7.18
N GLU A 82 12.15 -10.54 -7.17
CA GLU A 82 12.95 -10.19 -8.37
C GLU A 82 13.51 -11.40 -9.17
N GLY A 83 13.42 -12.62 -8.65
CA GLY A 83 13.81 -13.87 -9.35
C GLY A 83 12.68 -14.63 -10.07
N ILE A 84 11.42 -14.19 -9.95
CA ILE A 84 10.26 -14.93 -10.48
C ILE A 84 9.86 -14.38 -11.84
N LYS A 85 9.82 -15.26 -12.85
CA LYS A 85 9.33 -14.99 -14.22
C LYS A 85 8.40 -16.09 -14.74
N SER A 86 7.70 -16.77 -13.82
CA SER A 86 6.74 -17.82 -14.20
C SER A 86 5.56 -17.23 -14.96
N SER A 87 5.16 -17.88 -16.05
CA SER A 87 3.97 -17.55 -16.84
C SER A 87 2.80 -18.50 -16.55
N GLY A 88 2.82 -19.25 -15.45
CA GLY A 88 1.68 -20.05 -14.97
C GLY A 88 0.82 -19.29 -13.97
N LYS A 89 0.00 -19.99 -13.18
CA LYS A 89 -0.69 -19.39 -12.03
C LYS A 89 0.34 -19.12 -10.92
N ILE A 90 0.33 -17.92 -10.34
CA ILE A 90 1.13 -17.60 -9.14
C ILE A 90 0.18 -17.41 -7.96
N GLU A 91 0.43 -18.09 -6.85
CA GLU A 91 -0.35 -17.98 -5.61
C GLU A 91 0.58 -17.58 -4.43
N LEU A 92 0.23 -16.51 -3.73
CA LEU A 92 1.06 -15.92 -2.67
C LEU A 92 0.31 -15.94 -1.34
N PHE A 93 0.98 -16.38 -0.27
CA PHE A 93 0.41 -16.54 1.08
C PHE A 93 1.32 -15.91 2.14
N GLY A 94 0.73 -15.10 3.04
CA GLY A 94 1.46 -14.47 4.15
C GLY A 94 1.25 -12.95 4.20
N GLU A 95 2.34 -12.22 4.30
CA GLU A 95 2.42 -10.75 4.27
C GLU A 95 3.41 -10.35 3.18
N ALA A 96 3.24 -9.23 2.48
CA ALA A 96 4.11 -8.89 1.35
C ALA A 96 4.48 -7.41 1.30
N GLY A 97 5.69 -7.14 0.79
CA GLY A 97 6.08 -5.79 0.36
C GLY A 97 5.33 -5.39 -0.91
N ALA A 98 4.68 -4.21 -0.90
CA ALA A 98 3.96 -3.69 -2.06
C ALA A 98 4.89 -3.45 -3.26
N LYS A 99 6.13 -3.00 -3.00
CA LYS A 99 7.16 -2.84 -4.03
C LYS A 99 7.50 -4.18 -4.71
N SER A 100 7.70 -5.24 -3.93
CA SER A 100 8.01 -6.58 -4.46
C SER A 100 6.84 -7.09 -5.32
N LEU A 101 5.59 -6.88 -4.88
CA LEU A 101 4.41 -7.25 -5.65
C LEU A 101 4.32 -6.47 -6.98
N ASN A 102 4.55 -5.16 -6.95
CA ASN A 102 4.57 -4.34 -8.18
C ASN A 102 5.69 -4.80 -9.13
N ALA A 103 6.89 -5.09 -8.62
CA ALA A 103 8.00 -5.59 -9.43
C ALA A 103 7.68 -6.97 -10.06
N LEU A 104 6.98 -7.83 -9.32
CA LEU A 104 6.52 -9.12 -9.85
C LEU A 104 5.49 -8.94 -10.97
N ASP A 105 4.55 -8.00 -10.81
CA ASP A 105 3.52 -7.71 -11.81
C ASP A 105 4.09 -7.17 -13.12
N GLU A 106 5.18 -6.40 -13.06
CA GLU A 106 5.86 -5.92 -14.25
C GLU A 106 6.47 -7.05 -15.10
N VAL A 107 6.86 -8.17 -14.49
CA VAL A 107 7.53 -9.29 -15.17
C VAL A 107 6.62 -10.48 -15.48
N VAL A 108 5.50 -10.62 -14.78
CA VAL A 108 4.55 -11.73 -14.98
C VAL A 108 3.37 -11.28 -15.83
N SER A 109 3.06 -12.03 -16.89
CA SER A 109 1.96 -11.68 -17.81
C SER A 109 0.58 -12.16 -17.36
N ASN A 110 0.52 -13.09 -16.41
CA ASN A 110 -0.72 -13.65 -15.88
C ASN A 110 -1.09 -12.98 -14.56
N ALA A 111 -2.37 -13.07 -14.19
CA ALA A 111 -2.80 -12.61 -12.87
C ALA A 111 -2.06 -13.36 -11.73
N ILE A 112 -1.60 -12.58 -10.76
CA ILE A 112 -1.01 -12.99 -9.49
C ILE A 112 -2.14 -13.12 -8.46
N ASP A 113 -2.33 -14.32 -7.93
CA ASP A 113 -3.30 -14.60 -6.88
C ASP A 113 -2.67 -14.29 -5.50
N ALA A 114 -2.81 -13.03 -5.07
CA ALA A 114 -2.41 -12.55 -3.74
C ALA A 114 -3.59 -12.52 -2.76
N SER A 115 -4.67 -13.26 -3.04
CA SER A 115 -5.91 -13.22 -2.23
C SER A 115 -5.74 -13.81 -0.83
N ALA A 116 -4.63 -14.51 -0.57
CA ALA A 116 -4.25 -15.01 0.74
C ALA A 116 -3.16 -14.18 1.44
N ILE A 117 -2.75 -13.05 0.85
CA ILE A 117 -1.94 -12.05 1.53
C ILE A 117 -2.82 -11.29 2.51
N THR A 118 -2.40 -11.28 3.77
CA THR A 118 -3.15 -10.67 4.88
C THR A 118 -2.73 -9.22 5.13
N LYS A 119 -1.48 -8.88 4.79
CA LYS A 119 -0.95 -7.52 4.91
C LYS A 119 -0.07 -7.15 3.72
N ILE A 120 -0.16 -5.90 3.30
CA ILE A 120 0.73 -5.31 2.31
C ILE A 120 1.41 -4.08 2.90
N SER A 121 2.73 -3.96 2.79
CA SER A 121 3.46 -2.79 3.30
C SER A 121 4.36 -2.15 2.25
N GLY A 122 4.40 -0.81 2.23
CA GLY A 122 5.24 -0.06 1.30
C GLY A 122 4.93 1.42 1.32
N SER A 123 5.48 2.18 0.37
CA SER A 123 5.07 3.58 0.22
C SER A 123 3.57 3.67 -0.12
N ALA A 124 2.92 4.79 0.20
CA ALA A 124 1.51 4.98 -0.13
C ALA A 124 1.24 4.79 -1.64
N SER A 125 2.16 5.21 -2.50
CA SER A 125 2.05 5.00 -3.95
C SER A 125 2.19 3.52 -4.34
N ASP A 126 3.15 2.79 -3.77
CA ASP A 126 3.32 1.37 -4.07
C ASP A 126 2.09 0.56 -3.65
N VAL A 127 1.57 0.83 -2.45
CA VAL A 127 0.36 0.20 -1.92
C VAL A 127 -0.86 0.54 -2.78
N LYS A 128 -0.98 1.80 -3.22
CA LYS A 128 -2.04 2.20 -4.15
C LYS A 128 -1.99 1.38 -5.44
N ASN A 129 -0.80 1.20 -6.04
CA ASN A 129 -0.68 0.47 -7.31
C ASN A 129 -1.17 -0.97 -7.15
N VAL A 130 -0.71 -1.68 -6.11
CA VAL A 130 -1.18 -3.04 -5.78
C VAL A 130 -2.71 -3.12 -5.66
N LEU A 131 -3.34 -2.14 -5.01
CA LEU A 131 -4.80 -2.12 -4.81
C LEU A 131 -5.61 -1.58 -6.01
N ASP A 132 -4.98 -0.87 -6.94
CA ASP A 132 -5.60 -0.41 -8.19
C ASP A 132 -5.66 -1.54 -9.22
N ASP A 133 -4.58 -2.34 -9.26
CA ASP A 133 -4.33 -3.37 -10.26
C ASP A 133 -5.05 -4.70 -9.98
N GLN A 134 -6.28 -4.66 -9.46
CA GLN A 134 -7.09 -5.84 -9.10
C GLN A 134 -7.45 -6.78 -10.28
N LEU A 135 -6.95 -6.50 -11.49
CA LEU A 135 -6.99 -7.38 -12.65
C LEU A 135 -5.72 -8.22 -12.79
N SER A 136 -4.55 -7.68 -12.44
CA SER A 136 -3.25 -8.36 -12.54
C SER A 136 -2.74 -8.82 -11.17
N ILE A 137 -2.96 -8.06 -10.10
CA ILE A 137 -2.72 -8.47 -8.72
C ILE A 137 -4.03 -8.60 -7.97
N ILE A 138 -4.48 -9.83 -7.73
CA ILE A 138 -5.76 -10.08 -7.05
C ILE A 138 -5.51 -10.13 -5.54
N THR A 139 -5.90 -9.08 -4.79
CA THR A 139 -5.79 -9.08 -3.33
C THR A 139 -7.11 -9.47 -2.66
N ALA A 140 -7.05 -9.82 -1.36
CA ALA A 140 -8.27 -9.95 -0.56
C ALA A 140 -8.98 -8.60 -0.44
N SER A 141 -10.31 -8.60 -0.34
CA SER A 141 -11.07 -7.37 -0.12
C SER A 141 -10.78 -6.73 1.24
N ASP A 142 -10.32 -7.50 2.21
CA ASP A 142 -10.02 -7.09 3.58
C ASP A 142 -8.51 -7.09 3.90
N VAL A 143 -7.65 -7.09 2.87
CA VAL A 143 -6.20 -6.97 3.07
C VAL A 143 -5.88 -5.71 3.88
N VAL A 144 -4.95 -5.83 4.84
CA VAL A 144 -4.53 -4.72 5.71
C VAL A 144 -3.35 -3.98 5.07
N PRO A 145 -3.54 -2.73 4.60
CA PRO A 145 -2.45 -1.94 4.03
C PRO A 145 -1.70 -1.20 5.13
N ILE A 146 -0.37 -1.23 5.06
CA ILE A 146 0.55 -0.50 5.93
C ILE A 146 1.36 0.45 5.07
N THR A 147 1.01 1.73 5.10
CA THR A 147 1.71 2.75 4.33
C THR A 147 2.87 3.32 5.15
N THR A 148 4.04 3.38 4.54
CA THR A 148 5.30 3.83 5.16
C THR A 148 5.83 5.08 4.47
N GLY A 149 6.80 5.73 5.12
CA GLY A 149 7.38 6.99 4.68
C GLY A 149 6.98 8.15 5.58
N ALA A 150 7.69 9.27 5.43
CA ALA A 150 7.46 10.45 6.27
C ALA A 150 6.26 11.29 5.80
N SER A 151 5.87 11.16 4.53
CA SER A 151 4.78 11.95 3.93
C SER A 151 3.87 11.11 3.06
N ALA A 152 2.58 11.44 3.07
CA ALA A 152 1.59 10.90 2.14
C ALA A 152 0.65 11.97 1.59
N ASP A 153 0.09 11.66 0.42
CA ASP A 153 -1.00 12.40 -0.19
C ASP A 153 -2.34 11.83 0.32
N LEU A 154 -3.24 12.69 0.80
CA LEU A 154 -4.55 12.31 1.30
C LEU A 154 -5.45 11.72 0.21
N ALA A 155 -5.28 12.12 -1.05
CA ALA A 155 -5.97 11.51 -2.19
C ALA A 155 -5.57 10.04 -2.36
N VAL A 156 -4.28 9.73 -2.19
CA VAL A 156 -3.74 8.37 -2.24
C VAL A 156 -4.24 7.55 -1.07
N LEU A 157 -4.17 8.08 0.16
CA LEU A 157 -4.68 7.39 1.35
C LEU A 157 -6.19 7.13 1.26
N LYS A 158 -6.95 8.08 0.72
CA LYS A 158 -8.38 7.92 0.46
C LYS A 158 -8.65 6.79 -0.53
N PHE A 159 -7.90 6.75 -1.64
CA PHE A 159 -8.03 5.68 -2.61
C PHE A 159 -7.77 4.30 -1.98
N ILE A 160 -6.71 4.18 -1.17
CA ILE A 160 -6.37 2.94 -0.47
C ILE A 160 -7.53 2.50 0.43
N GLU A 161 -8.05 3.42 1.25
CA GLU A 161 -9.17 3.14 2.16
C GLU A 161 -10.46 2.76 1.43
N GLU A 162 -10.74 3.35 0.26
CA GLU A 162 -11.92 2.98 -0.54
C GLU A 162 -11.78 1.61 -1.23
N LYS A 163 -10.56 1.07 -1.35
CA LYS A 163 -10.26 -0.20 -2.04
C LYS A 163 -10.19 -1.41 -1.14
N THR A 164 -10.12 -1.23 0.17
CA THR A 164 -10.10 -2.33 1.13
C THR A 164 -11.16 -2.13 2.21
N THR A 165 -11.67 -3.21 2.76
CA THR A 165 -12.43 -3.21 4.03
C THR A 165 -11.54 -3.50 5.23
N GLY A 166 -10.26 -3.78 4.99
CA GLY A 166 -9.23 -3.95 6.01
C GLY A 166 -8.85 -2.63 6.66
N PHE A 167 -8.30 -2.71 7.87
CA PHE A 167 -7.77 -1.55 8.57
C PHE A 167 -6.56 -1.00 7.81
N VAL A 168 -6.50 0.32 7.60
CA VAL A 168 -5.37 1.00 6.95
C VAL A 168 -4.47 1.61 8.01
N ASP A 169 -3.25 1.08 8.15
CA ASP A 169 -2.23 1.66 9.01
C ASP A 169 -1.40 2.70 8.22
N ALA A 170 -1.58 3.97 8.56
CA ALA A 170 -0.91 5.11 7.96
C ALA A 170 -0.25 6.00 9.04
N ILE A 171 0.07 5.42 10.20
CA ILE A 171 0.60 6.17 11.36
C ILE A 171 2.04 6.65 11.13
N ALA A 172 2.76 6.08 10.17
CA ALA A 172 4.14 6.45 9.88
C ALA A 172 4.27 7.88 9.31
N HIS A 173 3.22 8.42 8.68
CA HIS A 173 3.27 9.71 8.03
C HIS A 173 3.25 10.86 9.03
N THR A 174 4.33 11.64 9.05
CA THR A 174 4.44 12.86 9.85
C THR A 174 3.95 14.11 9.11
N SER A 175 3.71 14.00 7.80
CA SER A 175 3.18 15.05 6.95
C SER A 175 2.12 14.49 5.99
N LEU A 176 0.98 15.15 5.91
CA LEU A 176 -0.12 14.81 5.02
C LEU A 176 -0.44 16.01 4.15
N THR A 177 -0.61 15.81 2.85
CA THR A 177 -0.97 16.88 1.90
C THR A 177 -2.22 16.50 1.14
N GLY A 178 -3.12 17.45 0.92
CA GLY A 178 -4.28 17.29 0.04
C GLY A 178 -5.29 18.40 0.22
N SER A 179 -6.39 18.33 -0.51
CA SER A 179 -7.46 19.33 -0.45
C SER A 179 -8.24 19.28 0.88
N THR A 180 -9.00 20.33 1.14
CA THR A 180 -9.94 20.44 2.26
C THR A 180 -10.93 19.28 2.23
N SER A 181 -11.39 18.88 1.04
CA SER A 181 -12.34 17.77 0.89
C SER A 181 -11.73 16.42 1.26
N GLU A 182 -10.48 16.16 0.85
CA GLU A 182 -9.77 14.92 1.17
C GLU A 182 -9.40 14.86 2.66
N ALA A 183 -8.96 15.98 3.25
CA ALA A 183 -8.69 16.08 4.67
C ALA A 183 -9.95 15.82 5.52
N LEU A 184 -11.12 16.35 5.11
CA LEU A 184 -12.38 16.10 5.79
C LEU A 184 -12.82 14.63 5.69
N ALA A 185 -12.64 14.03 4.51
CA ALA A 185 -12.91 12.61 4.32
C ALA A 185 -12.03 11.78 5.26
N ILE A 186 -10.71 11.94 5.18
CA ILE A 186 -9.77 11.07 5.91
C ILE A 186 -9.75 11.39 7.41
N LEU A 187 -9.40 12.62 7.79
CA LEU A 187 -9.08 12.96 9.18
C LEU A 187 -10.32 13.08 10.07
N VAL A 188 -11.45 13.48 9.50
CA VAL A 188 -12.68 13.72 10.27
C VAL A 188 -13.65 12.55 10.16
N THR A 189 -13.81 11.98 8.96
CA THR A 189 -14.84 10.95 8.72
C THR A 189 -14.27 9.53 8.76
N ARG A 190 -13.05 9.31 8.26
CA ARG A 190 -12.45 7.98 8.11
C ARG A 190 -11.47 7.55 9.19
N GLN A 191 -10.95 8.51 9.94
CA GLN A 191 -10.03 8.28 11.04
C GLN A 191 -10.59 7.30 12.08
N GLY A 192 -9.76 6.33 12.49
CA GLY A 192 -10.07 5.39 13.56
C GLY A 192 -8.93 4.39 13.79
N THR A 193 -9.01 3.60 14.85
CA THR A 193 -7.93 2.68 15.27
C THR A 193 -8.28 1.19 15.06
N SER A 194 -9.36 0.89 14.34
CA SER A 194 -9.83 -0.48 14.10
C SER A 194 -10.92 -0.54 13.04
N GLY A 195 -11.20 -1.74 12.52
CA GLY A 195 -12.26 -2.00 11.55
C GLY A 195 -11.89 -1.50 10.17
N ASP A 196 -12.88 -1.09 9.41
CA ASP A 196 -12.76 -0.51 8.06
C ASP A 196 -12.28 0.95 8.12
N LYS A 197 -11.39 1.32 9.03
CA LYS A 197 -10.92 2.71 9.27
C LYS A 197 -9.46 2.87 8.84
N ILE A 198 -9.03 4.12 8.73
CA ILE A 198 -7.62 4.51 8.53
C ILE A 198 -7.06 5.15 9.80
N ASP A 199 -5.85 4.73 10.21
CA ASP A 199 -5.12 5.31 11.33
C ASP A 199 -4.01 6.23 10.82
N THR A 200 -4.06 7.53 11.14
CA THR A 200 -3.02 8.50 10.76
C THR A 200 -2.41 9.08 12.02
N ALA A 201 -1.16 9.54 11.94
CA ALA A 201 -0.54 10.16 13.09
C ALA A 201 -1.33 11.38 13.53
N SER A 202 -1.85 11.35 14.76
CA SER A 202 -2.61 12.47 15.34
C SER A 202 -1.82 13.77 15.42
N SER A 203 -0.48 13.74 15.30
CA SER A 203 0.39 14.91 15.29
C SER A 203 0.93 15.28 13.91
N ALA A 204 0.45 14.66 12.82
CA ALA A 204 0.91 14.94 11.48
C ALA A 204 0.68 16.41 11.10
N LEU A 205 1.67 17.02 10.43
CA LEU A 205 1.49 18.29 9.73
C LEU A 205 0.51 18.06 8.58
N VAL A 206 -0.62 18.78 8.57
CA VAL A 206 -1.58 18.71 7.47
C VAL A 206 -1.42 19.94 6.60
N THR A 207 -1.08 19.75 5.33
CA THR A 207 -0.99 20.81 4.33
C THR A 207 -2.20 20.76 3.42
N ILE A 208 -3.02 21.81 3.50
CA ILE A 208 -4.17 22.02 2.62
C ILE A 208 -3.71 22.73 1.35
N ASP A 209 -3.81 22.06 0.22
CA ASP A 209 -3.25 22.50 -1.06
C ASP A 209 -4.31 22.88 -2.11
N ASP A 210 -5.57 23.07 -1.69
CA ASP A 210 -6.64 23.61 -2.54
C ASP A 210 -6.13 24.78 -3.40
N ALA A 211 -6.57 24.82 -4.66
CA ALA A 211 -6.18 25.87 -5.58
C ALA A 211 -6.53 27.27 -5.01
N ALA A 212 -5.72 28.28 -5.36
CA ALA A 212 -5.98 29.65 -4.90
C ALA A 212 -7.38 30.13 -5.26
N GLY A 213 -8.06 30.77 -4.31
CA GLY A 213 -9.45 31.23 -4.46
C GLY A 213 -10.51 30.12 -4.36
N THR A 214 -10.13 28.89 -4.03
CA THR A 214 -11.12 27.82 -3.76
C THR A 214 -12.01 28.22 -2.59
N ASN A 215 -13.31 28.00 -2.76
CA ASN A 215 -14.31 28.27 -1.73
C ASN A 215 -14.33 27.12 -0.73
N VAL A 216 -14.17 27.43 0.55
CA VAL A 216 -14.20 26.45 1.65
C VAL A 216 -15.09 26.95 2.77
N GLN A 217 -15.57 26.05 3.64
CA GLN A 217 -16.31 26.46 4.83
C GLN A 217 -15.35 26.62 6.00
N ALA A 218 -15.52 27.69 6.78
CA ALA A 218 -14.76 27.87 8.02
C ALA A 218 -15.01 26.72 9.02
N ALA A 219 -16.21 26.12 8.99
CA ALA A 219 -16.53 24.96 9.81
C ALA A 219 -15.74 23.70 9.41
N ASP A 220 -15.45 23.51 8.12
CA ASP A 220 -14.65 22.38 7.64
C ASP A 220 -13.19 22.55 8.12
N LEU A 221 -12.64 23.75 8.00
CA LEU A 221 -11.31 24.07 8.52
C LEU A 221 -11.21 23.87 10.04
N ALA A 222 -12.24 24.28 10.80
CA ALA A 222 -12.31 24.03 12.23
C ALA A 222 -12.36 22.53 12.55
N SER A 223 -13.11 21.75 11.77
CA SER A 223 -13.25 20.31 11.96
C SER A 223 -11.95 19.57 11.69
N ILE A 224 -11.27 19.93 10.59
CA ILE A 224 -9.93 19.40 10.27
C ILE A 224 -8.94 19.79 11.37
N GLY A 225 -8.92 21.06 11.77
CA GLY A 225 -8.05 21.58 12.83
C GLY A 225 -8.27 20.91 14.19
N GLY A 226 -9.50 20.50 14.51
CA GLY A 226 -9.82 19.78 15.74
C GLY A 226 -9.59 18.26 15.66
N ALA A 227 -9.47 17.70 14.46
CA ALA A 227 -9.18 16.27 14.26
C ALA A 227 -7.69 15.92 14.37
N THR A 228 -6.80 16.93 14.37
CA THR A 228 -5.36 16.75 14.51
C THR A 228 -4.79 17.61 15.64
N THR A 229 -3.75 17.11 16.28
CA THR A 229 -2.89 17.87 17.21
C THR A 229 -1.70 18.51 16.49
N GLY A 230 -1.47 18.14 15.22
CA GLY A 230 -0.48 18.76 14.35
C GLY A 230 -0.92 20.13 13.82
N LEU A 231 -0.01 20.84 13.15
CA LEU A 231 -0.32 22.10 12.49
C LEU A 231 -1.15 21.81 11.21
N VAL A 232 -2.20 22.60 10.96
CA VAL A 232 -2.91 22.61 9.67
C VAL A 232 -2.48 23.86 8.91
N LYS A 233 -1.77 23.70 7.80
CA LYS A 233 -1.23 24.80 7.00
C LYS A 233 -2.04 24.96 5.72
N LEU A 234 -2.46 26.18 5.39
CA LEU A 234 -3.01 26.50 4.07
C LEU A 234 -1.88 26.92 3.12
N SER A 235 -1.70 26.22 2.00
CA SER A 235 -0.66 26.54 1.01
C SER A 235 -1.02 27.77 0.18
N ASN A 236 -2.31 27.96 -0.12
CA ASN A 236 -2.81 29.02 -0.96
C ASN A 236 -3.79 29.91 -0.19
N THR A 237 -4.04 31.12 -0.72
CA THR A 237 -5.13 31.97 -0.20
C THR A 237 -6.46 31.37 -0.66
N LEU A 238 -7.29 30.96 0.29
CA LEU A 238 -8.63 30.41 0.06
C LEU A 238 -9.71 31.45 0.34
N ASN A 239 -10.92 31.20 -0.18
CA ASN A 239 -12.13 31.98 0.11
C ASN A 239 -12.98 31.21 1.13
N ALA A 240 -12.88 31.58 2.39
CA ALA A 240 -13.63 30.93 3.45
C ALA A 240 -14.95 31.65 3.73
N THR A 241 -16.04 30.90 3.84
CA THR A 241 -17.35 31.42 4.28
C THR A 241 -17.79 30.76 5.59
N GLY A 242 -18.53 31.50 6.43
CA GLY A 242 -19.00 30.95 7.69
C GLY A 242 -19.58 31.98 8.65
N SER A 243 -19.97 31.53 9.84
CA SER A 243 -20.31 32.43 10.95
C SER A 243 -19.03 32.97 11.62
N ALA A 244 -19.13 34.09 12.33
CA ALA A 244 -18.01 34.60 13.13
C ALA A 244 -17.46 33.54 14.10
N ASN A 245 -18.35 32.74 14.72
CA ASN A 245 -17.94 31.65 15.60
C ASN A 245 -17.15 30.57 14.85
N ALA A 246 -17.54 30.20 13.63
CA ALA A 246 -16.80 29.23 12.84
C ALA A 246 -15.39 29.72 12.49
N PHE A 247 -15.22 31.01 12.20
CA PHE A 247 -13.89 31.59 11.99
C PHE A 247 -13.04 31.62 13.26
N THR A 248 -13.63 31.99 14.41
CA THR A 248 -12.93 31.90 15.71
C THR A 248 -12.49 30.47 15.99
N SER A 249 -13.40 29.50 15.81
CA SER A 249 -13.13 28.09 15.99
C SER A 249 -12.11 27.53 15.02
N ALA A 250 -11.90 28.11 13.83
CA ALA A 250 -10.91 27.61 12.89
C ALA A 250 -9.54 28.27 13.07
N LEU A 251 -9.51 29.60 13.24
CA LEU A 251 -8.30 30.41 13.07
C LEU A 251 -7.75 31.01 14.36
N VAL A 252 -8.52 30.98 15.45
CA VAL A 252 -8.17 31.67 16.71
C VAL A 252 -8.07 30.69 17.88
N SER A 253 -8.96 29.71 17.95
CA SER A 253 -8.96 28.72 19.02
C SER A 253 -7.66 27.94 19.08
N ALA A 254 -7.08 27.80 20.28
CA ALA A 254 -5.85 27.02 20.48
C ALA A 254 -6.03 25.52 20.17
N ASP A 255 -7.26 25.03 20.29
CA ASP A 255 -7.64 23.65 19.97
C ASP A 255 -7.57 23.36 18.46
N THR A 256 -7.57 24.40 17.62
CA THR A 256 -7.51 24.28 16.16
C THR A 256 -6.25 24.96 15.64
N LYS A 257 -5.28 24.18 15.19
CA LYS A 257 -3.98 24.71 14.76
C LYS A 257 -3.96 25.11 13.28
N VAL A 258 -5.02 25.78 12.80
CA VAL A 258 -5.06 26.24 11.41
C VAL A 258 -4.22 27.52 11.27
N SER A 259 -3.20 27.45 10.42
CA SER A 259 -2.32 28.55 10.08
C SER A 259 -2.44 28.88 8.60
N ALA A 260 -2.76 30.14 8.33
CA ALA A 260 -2.85 30.69 6.99
C ALA A 260 -2.05 32.00 6.93
N ASN A 261 -1.27 32.19 5.86
CA ASN A 261 -0.63 33.50 5.61
C ASN A 261 -1.68 34.57 5.29
N THR A 262 -2.67 34.20 4.47
CA THR A 262 -3.81 35.03 4.09
C THR A 262 -4.99 34.12 3.77
N ILE A 263 -6.18 34.51 4.22
CA ILE A 263 -7.45 33.87 3.88
C ILE A 263 -8.50 34.95 3.68
N ASN A 264 -9.28 34.85 2.60
CA ASN A 264 -10.38 35.76 2.36
C ASN A 264 -11.59 35.31 3.18
N VAL A 265 -12.13 36.20 4.01
CA VAL A 265 -13.19 35.88 4.97
C VAL A 265 -14.52 36.49 4.52
N SER A 266 -15.55 35.67 4.41
CA SER A 266 -16.94 36.10 4.19
C SER A 266 -17.84 35.65 5.35
N ILE A 267 -18.21 36.60 6.22
CA ILE A 267 -19.04 36.32 7.40
C ILE A 267 -20.52 36.40 7.02
N LEU A 268 -21.22 35.28 7.16
CA LEU A 268 -22.68 35.25 7.05
C LEU A 268 -23.31 35.75 8.35
N HIS A 269 -24.02 36.85 8.27
CA HIS A 269 -24.87 37.34 9.36
C HIS A 269 -26.28 36.78 9.21
N ARG A 270 -26.91 36.38 10.33
CA ARG A 270 -28.37 36.23 10.34
C ARG A 270 -28.99 37.62 10.40
N HIS A 271 -29.58 38.09 9.30
CA HIS A 271 -30.48 39.26 9.35
C HIS A 271 -31.68 38.90 10.23
N ARG A 272 -31.75 39.44 11.46
CA ARG A 272 -33.00 39.51 12.21
C ARG A 272 -33.84 40.63 11.60
N THR A 273 -34.67 40.31 10.61
CA THR A 273 -35.81 41.16 10.27
C THR A 273 -36.82 41.01 11.42
N GLN A 274 -36.66 41.81 12.48
CA GLN A 274 -37.76 42.01 13.42
C GLN A 274 -38.79 42.85 12.67
N ALA A 275 -39.85 42.21 12.19
CA ALA A 275 -41.06 42.94 11.84
C ALA A 275 -41.56 43.59 13.14
N LEU A 276 -41.37 44.90 13.24
CA LEU A 276 -42.05 45.71 14.23
C LEU A 276 -43.53 45.70 13.84
N THR A 277 -44.32 44.84 14.48
CA THR A 277 -45.76 45.00 14.48
C THR A 277 -46.07 46.22 15.32
N ILE A 278 -46.34 47.35 14.66
CA ILE A 278 -46.99 48.52 15.26
C ILE A 278 -48.50 48.27 15.23
#